data_AF-A0A1F4C0M1-F1
#
_entry.id   AF-A0A1F4C0M1-F1
#
_cell.length_a   1.000
_cell.length_b   1.000
_cell.length_c   1.000
_cell.angle_alpha   90.00
_cell.angle_beta   90.00
_cell.angle_gamma   90.00
#
_symmetry.space_group_name_H-M   'P 1'
#
loop_
_entity.id
_entity.type
_entity.pdbx_description
1 polymer ?
#
loop_
_entity_poly.entity_id
_entity_poly.type
_entity_poly.pdbx_seq_one_letter_code
_entity_poly.pdbx_strand_id
1 'polypeptide(L)'
;MRKDPEIYCPECRYRPRPEDRWQCVPSCGTTWHTFWTGGVCPGCGYRWTTTQCPACSELSPHQDWYHYPEGERSFEELNEAVPQVED
;
A
#
# COMPACT_ATOMS: atom_id res chain seq x y z
N MET A 1 17.50 6.03 0.06
CA MET A 1 16.43 5.71 1.03
C MET A 1 15.15 5.65 0.24
N ARG A 2 14.49 4.48 0.22
CA ARG A 2 13.14 4.34 -0.32
C ARG A 2 12.22 5.30 0.40
N LYS A 3 11.54 6.15 -0.36
CA LYS A 3 10.44 6.95 0.18
C LYS A 3 9.30 6.00 0.51
N ASP A 4 8.69 6.19 1.67
CA ASP A 4 7.49 5.44 2.05
C ASP A 4 6.37 5.71 1.02
N PRO A 5 5.54 4.71 0.68
CA PRO A 5 4.43 4.91 -0.24
C PRO A 5 3.37 5.84 0.36
N GLU A 6 2.74 6.66 -0.49
CA GLU A 6 1.48 7.31 -0.14
C GLU A 6 0.35 6.28 -0.20
N ILE A 7 -0.53 6.28 0.80
CA ILE A 7 -1.67 5.37 0.85
C ILE A 7 -2.96 6.13 0.55
N TYR A 8 -3.60 5.81 -0.58
CA TYR A 8 -4.91 6.35 -0.91
C TYR A 8 -5.71 5.44 -1.86
N CYS A 9 -7.04 5.53 -1.78
CA CYS A 9 -7.95 4.80 -2.66
C CYS A 9 -7.65 5.12 -4.13
N PRO A 10 -7.44 4.12 -5.00
CA PRO A 10 -7.10 4.37 -6.41
C PRO A 10 -8.26 5.03 -7.17
N GLU A 11 -9.49 4.89 -6.69
CA GLU A 11 -10.68 5.39 -7.37
C GLU A 11 -11.03 6.84 -7.02
N CYS A 12 -11.02 7.18 -5.72
CA CYS A 12 -11.48 8.48 -5.24
C CYS A 12 -10.42 9.29 -4.48
N ARG A 13 -9.20 8.77 -4.35
CA ARG A 13 -8.07 9.37 -3.62
C ARG A 13 -8.32 9.62 -2.13
N TYR A 14 -9.31 8.96 -1.54
CA TYR A 14 -9.50 8.95 -0.09
C TYR A 14 -8.23 8.44 0.62
N ARG A 15 -7.77 9.20 1.62
CA ARG A 15 -6.64 8.83 2.48
C ARG A 15 -7.16 8.23 3.79
N PRO A 16 -6.79 6.97 4.11
CA PRO A 16 -7.16 6.36 5.39
C PRO A 16 -6.72 7.20 6.58
N ARG A 17 -7.61 7.31 7.57
CA ARG A 17 -7.38 7.98 8.84
C ARG A 17 -7.02 6.96 9.92
N PRO A 18 -6.25 7.33 10.96
CA PRO A 18 -5.91 6.42 12.05
C PRO A 18 -7.11 5.76 12.75
N GLU A 19 -8.28 6.38 12.68
CA GLU A 19 -9.53 5.90 13.28
C GLU A 19 -10.31 4.94 12.39
N ASP A 20 -9.97 4.81 11.10
CA ASP A 20 -10.69 3.92 10.18
C ASP A 20 -10.53 2.46 10.57
N ARG A 21 -11.59 1.69 10.36
CA ARG A 21 -11.63 0.27 10.72
C ARG A 21 -12.26 -0.56 9.60
N TRP A 22 -11.62 -1.69 9.33
CA TRP A 22 -12.15 -2.79 8.54
C TRP A 22 -12.37 -3.99 9.45
N GLN A 23 -13.29 -4.86 9.06
CA GLN A 23 -13.63 -6.06 9.80
C GLN A 23 -13.31 -7.31 9.01
N CYS A 24 -12.83 -8.35 9.70
CA CYS A 24 -12.39 -9.60 9.09
C CYS A 24 -13.62 -10.49 8.89
N VAL A 25 -14.50 -10.12 7.96
CA VAL A 25 -15.73 -10.84 7.65
C VAL A 25 -15.65 -11.40 6.23
N PRO A 26 -15.87 -12.73 6.04
CA PRO A 26 -16.57 -13.64 6.93
C PRO A 26 -15.67 -14.49 7.87
N SER A 27 -14.39 -14.14 8.07
CA SER A 27 -13.47 -14.95 8.89
C SER A 27 -13.65 -14.72 10.41
N CYS A 28 -12.66 -14.15 11.11
CA CYS A 28 -12.68 -14.12 12.58
C CYS A 28 -13.35 -12.88 13.21
N GLY A 29 -13.83 -11.92 12.41
CA GLY A 29 -14.53 -10.73 12.91
C GLY A 29 -13.65 -9.68 13.60
N THR A 30 -12.31 -9.86 13.63
CA THR A 30 -11.37 -8.86 14.15
C THR A 30 -11.56 -7.53 13.41
N THR A 31 -11.54 -6.42 14.15
CA THR A 31 -11.67 -5.07 13.63
C THR A 31 -10.32 -4.34 13.75
N TRP A 32 -9.73 -3.89 12.65
CA TRP A 32 -8.41 -3.26 12.63
C TRP A 32 -8.25 -2.28 11.46
N HIS A 33 -7.15 -1.53 11.45
CA HIS A 33 -6.78 -0.70 10.32
C HIS A 33 -5.94 -1.52 9.33
N THR A 34 -6.49 -1.82 8.15
CA THR A 34 -5.93 -2.80 7.20
C THR A 34 -4.49 -2.49 6.77
N PHE A 35 -4.14 -1.20 6.69
CA PHE A 35 -2.80 -0.76 6.28
C PHE A 35 -1.72 -0.90 7.36
N TRP A 36 -2.07 -1.14 8.63
CA TRP A 36 -1.05 -1.40 9.68
C TRP A 36 -0.35 -2.75 9.49
N THR A 37 -0.99 -3.67 8.80
CA THR A 37 -0.53 -5.06 8.64
C THR A 37 -0.41 -5.48 7.18
N GLY A 38 -0.51 -4.54 6.23
CA GLY A 38 -0.51 -4.85 4.80
C GLY A 38 -1.61 -5.83 4.39
N GLY A 39 -2.80 -5.67 4.97
CA GLY A 39 -3.96 -6.53 4.68
C GLY A 39 -3.99 -7.86 5.43
N VAL A 40 -3.05 -8.13 6.33
CA VAL A 40 -3.05 -9.37 7.13
C VAL A 40 -3.87 -9.17 8.39
N CYS A 41 -4.93 -9.96 8.58
CA CYS A 41 -5.74 -9.90 9.79
C CYS A 41 -4.91 -10.32 11.02
N PRO A 42 -4.77 -9.48 12.06
CA PRO A 42 -3.98 -9.83 13.24
C PRO A 42 -4.63 -10.92 14.11
N GLY A 43 -5.95 -11.13 13.98
CA GLY A 43 -6.66 -12.17 14.74
C GLY A 43 -6.47 -13.60 14.20
N CYS A 44 -6.44 -13.80 12.88
CA CYS A 44 -6.41 -15.14 12.27
C CYS A 44 -5.34 -15.34 11.19
N GLY A 45 -4.56 -14.31 10.85
CA GLY A 45 -3.52 -14.37 9.82
C GLY A 45 -4.03 -14.37 8.37
N TYR A 46 -5.35 -14.28 8.15
CA TYR A 46 -5.91 -14.21 6.79
C TYR A 46 -5.39 -12.98 6.04
N ARG A 47 -4.92 -13.16 4.80
CA ARG A 47 -4.43 -12.09 3.93
C ARG A 47 -5.54 -11.61 3.01
N TRP A 48 -6.02 -10.41 3.26
CA TRP A 48 -6.95 -9.71 2.37
C TRP A 48 -6.22 -9.19 1.13
N THR A 49 -6.72 -9.55 -0.04
CA THR A 49 -6.17 -9.09 -1.34
C THR A 49 -6.90 -7.87 -1.88
N THR A 50 -8.05 -7.50 -1.30
CA THR A 50 -8.85 -6.32 -1.65
C THR A 50 -9.15 -5.49 -0.41
N THR A 51 -9.50 -4.22 -0.59
CA THR A 51 -9.89 -3.31 0.49
C THR A 51 -11.01 -2.41 0.00
N GLN A 52 -12.10 -2.35 0.78
CA GLN A 52 -13.23 -1.46 0.48
C GLN A 52 -12.91 -0.04 0.93
N CYS A 53 -13.17 0.95 0.06
CA CYS A 53 -13.02 2.35 0.42
C CYS A 53 -14.19 2.82 1.31
N PRO A 54 -13.96 3.45 2.47
CA PRO A 54 -15.04 3.98 3.30
C PRO A 54 -15.70 5.24 2.72
N ALA A 55 -15.09 5.90 1.72
CA ALA A 55 -15.64 7.09 1.09
C ALA A 55 -16.46 6.79 -0.18
N CYS A 56 -15.93 5.99 -1.11
CA CYS A 56 -16.63 5.66 -2.37
C CYS A 56 -17.25 4.25 -2.40
N SER A 57 -17.03 3.42 -1.38
CA SER A 57 -17.51 2.02 -1.28
C SER A 57 -16.94 1.03 -2.30
N GLU A 58 -16.09 1.46 -3.24
CA GLU A 58 -15.47 0.59 -4.23
C GLU A 58 -14.46 -0.38 -3.59
N LEU A 59 -14.36 -1.58 -4.14
CA LEU A 59 -13.40 -2.61 -3.75
C LEU A 59 -12.23 -2.58 -4.72
N SER A 60 -11.06 -2.15 -4.24
CA SER A 60 -9.83 -2.16 -5.04
C SER A 60 -8.86 -3.21 -4.51
N PRO A 61 -7.95 -3.76 -5.34
CA PRO A 61 -6.84 -4.57 -4.87
C PRO A 61 -6.06 -3.83 -3.77
N HIS A 62 -5.72 -4.51 -2.68
CA HIS A 62 -5.06 -3.87 -1.54
C HIS A 62 -3.71 -3.26 -1.93
N GLN A 63 -3.02 -3.84 -2.90
CA GLN A 63 -1.74 -3.33 -3.43
C GLN A 63 -1.89 -1.99 -4.15
N ASP A 64 -3.02 -1.75 -4.82
CA ASP A 64 -3.27 -0.53 -5.60
C ASP A 64 -3.55 0.70 -4.71
N TRP A 65 -3.68 0.49 -3.40
CA TRP A 65 -3.75 1.59 -2.44
C TRP A 65 -2.37 2.20 -2.14
N TYR A 66 -1.26 1.54 -2.49
CA TYR A 66 0.10 2.00 -2.23
C TYR A 66 0.69 2.67 -3.48
N HIS A 67 0.90 3.98 -3.40
CA HIS A 67 1.43 4.81 -4.48
C HIS A 67 2.85 5.23 -4.14
N TYR A 68 3.82 4.69 -4.86
CA TYR A 68 5.22 5.02 -4.66
C TYR A 68 5.55 6.29 -5.45
N PRO A 69 6.11 7.33 -4.81
CA PRO A 69 6.50 8.54 -5.53
C PRO A 69 7.58 8.19 -6.57
N GLU A 70 7.39 8.65 -7.81
CA GLU A 70 8.40 8.51 -8.86
C GLU A 70 9.71 9.19 -8.42
N GLY A 71 10.85 8.52 -8.65
CA GLY A 71 12.17 9.10 -8.40
C GLY A 71 13.19 8.23 -7.67
N GLU A 72 12.92 6.95 -7.39
CA GLU A 72 14.06 6.02 -7.25
C GLU A 72 14.52 5.63 -8.65
N ARG A 73 15.54 6.35 -9.15
CA ARG A 73 16.29 5.91 -10.32
C ARG A 73 16.60 4.43 -10.16
N SER A 74 16.33 3.63 -11.18
CA SER A 74 16.62 2.21 -11.13
C SER A 74 18.12 2.02 -10.81
N PHE A 75 18.49 0.89 -10.21
CA PHE A 75 19.91 0.60 -9.98
C PHE A 75 20.73 0.69 -11.27
N GLU A 76 20.09 0.43 -12.41
CA GLU A 76 20.63 0.57 -13.76
C GLU A 76 20.91 2.03 -14.14
N GLU A 77 19.97 2.95 -13.90
CA GLU A 77 20.15 4.40 -14.11
C GLU A 77 21.15 5.03 -13.13
N LEU A 78 21.35 4.45 -11.95
CA LEU A 78 22.39 4.84 -11.01
C LEU A 78 23.79 4.41 -11.50
N ASN A 79 23.89 3.25 -12.17
CA ASN A 79 25.15 2.72 -12.67
C ASN A 79 25.61 3.39 -13.97
N GLU A 80 24.70 3.76 -14.87
CA GLU A 80 25.03 4.49 -16.11
C GLU A 80 25.54 5.92 -15.88
N ALA A 81 25.22 6.51 -14.73
CA ALA A 81 25.66 7.86 -14.38
C ALA A 81 27.10 7.92 -13.80
N VAL A 82 27.80 6.79 -13.70
CA VAL A 82 29.22 6.76 -13.32
C VAL A 82 30.05 7.12 -14.56
N PRO A 83 30.84 8.22 -14.56
CA PRO A 83 31.70 8.54 -15.69
C PRO A 83 32.66 7.38 -15.92
N GLN A 84 32.64 6.83 -17.14
CA GLN A 84 33.61 5.84 -17.58
C GLN A 84 34.99 6.52 -17.50
N VAL A 85 35.78 6.15 -16.50
CA VAL A 85 37.21 6.49 -16.49
C VAL A 85 37.87 5.60 -17.55
N GLU A 86 38.09 6.16 -18.74
CA GLU A 86 38.93 5.53 -19.76
C GLU A 86 40.41 5.73 -19.35
N ASP A 87 41.17 4.61 -19.32
CA ASP A 87 42.62 4.55 -19.07
C ASP A 87 43.46 5.20 -20.19
#